data_AF-A0A1G7WJH4-F1
#
_entry.id   AF-A0A1G7WJH4-F1
#
_cell.length_a   1.000
_cell.length_b   1.000
_cell.length_c   1.000
_cell.angle_alpha   90.00
_cell.angle_beta   90.00
_cell.angle_gamma   90.00
#
_symmetry.space_group_name_H-M   'P 1'
#
loop_
_entity.id
_entity.type
_entity.pdbx_description
1 polymer ?
#
loop_
_entity_poly.entity_id
_entity_poly.type
_entity_poly.pdbx_seq_one_letter_code
_entity_poly.pdbx_strand_id
1 'polypeptide(L)'
;MSTTQSGAQSYAADSGAGGSADPRERAPGESPVAPLDFTPAPGAAPFTARVLAQTGAEVRAILRNGEQLLITLIIPVLLLVGFSTAPLVDVGGGSRVDFLTPGVLALAVMSTAFTGQAIATGFERRYGVLKRLGATPLTRAGLMSAKTLAVIAVEVLQVLVVCGVALALGWRPSGSPFAAALLLVLGTAAFSGLGLLMAGTLRAEATLAGANLVYLVMLGCGGVVFPLSRFPDGVEAVLSALPISALSEGLRQVLSGGGLSLAAVGVLAAWAVVSLGLAARTFRWE
;
A
#
# COMPACT_ATOMS: atom_id res chain seq x y z
N MET A 1 -77.99 28.40 9.11
CA MET A 1 -77.38 28.73 7.81
C MET A 1 -76.38 27.62 7.52
N SER A 2 -76.79 26.39 7.23
CA SER A 2 -77.66 25.90 6.15
C SER A 2 -77.01 26.03 4.77
N THR A 3 -76.95 24.86 4.09
CA THR A 3 -76.79 24.62 2.65
C THR A 3 -75.33 24.74 2.13
N THR A 4 -74.72 23.80 1.39
CA THR A 4 -75.19 22.68 0.52
C THR A 4 -73.94 21.83 0.18
N GLN A 5 -73.88 20.52 0.44
CA GLN A 5 -74.13 19.42 -0.52
C GLN A 5 -73.24 19.47 -1.78
N SER A 6 -72.35 18.48 -1.99
CA SER A 6 -72.62 17.21 -2.69
C SER A 6 -72.29 17.28 -4.18
N GLY A 7 -71.20 16.63 -4.55
CA GLY A 7 -70.82 16.33 -5.92
C GLY A 7 -70.31 14.90 -6.05
N ALA A 8 -71.12 13.94 -5.59
CA ALA A 8 -71.00 12.54 -6.00
C ALA A 8 -71.77 12.37 -7.32
N GLN A 9 -71.04 12.29 -8.43
CA GLN A 9 -71.48 11.85 -9.76
C GLN A 9 -70.21 11.32 -10.45
N SER A 10 -70.18 10.22 -11.18
CA SER A 10 -71.19 9.23 -11.52
C SER A 10 -70.41 8.00 -11.96
N TYR A 11 -70.80 6.84 -11.44
CA TYR A 11 -70.38 5.54 -11.93
C TYR A 11 -70.93 5.39 -13.35
N ALA A 12 -70.07 5.43 -14.36
CA ALA A 12 -70.40 4.96 -15.71
C ALA A 12 -69.58 3.70 -15.94
N ALA A 13 -70.25 2.57 -15.74
CA ALA A 13 -69.82 1.29 -16.27
C ALA A 13 -69.83 1.39 -17.79
N ASP A 14 -68.65 1.38 -18.41
CA ASP A 14 -68.53 1.05 -19.83
C ASP A 14 -68.11 -0.41 -19.93
N SER A 15 -69.13 -1.27 -19.88
CA SER A 15 -69.07 -2.65 -20.31
C SER A 15 -69.11 -2.67 -21.84
N GLY A 16 -67.93 -2.60 -22.45
CA GLY A 16 -67.74 -2.65 -23.90
C GLY A 16 -66.76 -3.73 -24.29
N ALA A 17 -67.29 -4.91 -24.60
CA ALA A 17 -66.77 -5.91 -25.54
C ALA A 17 -65.29 -6.30 -25.47
N GLY A 18 -65.05 -7.58 -25.13
CA GLY A 18 -63.80 -8.27 -25.41
C GLY A 18 -63.44 -8.19 -26.90
N GLY A 19 -62.55 -7.26 -27.22
CA GLY A 19 -61.72 -7.33 -28.42
C GLY A 19 -60.62 -8.34 -28.15
N SER A 20 -60.82 -9.58 -28.58
CA SER A 20 -59.72 -10.51 -28.79
C SER A 20 -58.76 -9.86 -29.77
N ALA A 21 -57.64 -9.33 -29.28
CA ALA A 21 -56.57 -8.86 -30.15
C ALA A 21 -56.18 -10.00 -31.09
N ASP A 22 -56.41 -9.80 -32.39
CA ASP A 22 -56.09 -10.75 -33.44
C ASP A 22 -54.57 -11.05 -33.38
N PRO A 23 -54.14 -12.33 -33.22
CA PRO A 23 -52.72 -12.69 -33.21
C PRO A 23 -51.97 -12.33 -34.50
N ARG A 24 -52.69 -11.93 -35.57
CA ARG A 24 -52.14 -11.70 -36.91
C ARG A 24 -51.69 -10.27 -37.18
N GLU A 25 -51.81 -9.36 -36.21
CA GLU A 25 -51.43 -7.95 -36.40
C GLU A 25 -50.03 -7.59 -35.82
N ARG A 26 -49.19 -8.57 -35.49
CA ARG A 26 -47.79 -8.30 -35.16
C ARG A 26 -46.96 -8.20 -36.44
N ALA A 27 -46.47 -7.00 -36.73
CA ALA A 27 -45.53 -6.76 -37.82
C ALA A 27 -44.30 -7.70 -37.69
N PRO A 28 -43.86 -8.36 -38.78
CA PRO A 28 -42.70 -9.24 -38.75
C PRO A 28 -41.43 -8.41 -38.62
N GLY A 29 -40.88 -8.31 -37.40
CA GLY A 29 -39.57 -7.67 -37.18
C GLY A 29 -39.30 -7.14 -35.77
N GLU A 30 -40.32 -6.99 -34.92
CA GLU A 30 -40.09 -6.58 -33.53
C GLU A 30 -39.73 -7.78 -32.65
N SER A 31 -38.44 -8.05 -32.54
CA SER A 31 -37.90 -8.86 -31.43
C SER A 31 -38.39 -8.24 -30.12
N PRO A 32 -38.97 -9.01 -29.18
CA PRO A 32 -39.40 -8.47 -27.90
C PRO A 32 -38.20 -7.79 -27.22
N VAL A 33 -38.25 -6.48 -27.07
CA VAL A 33 -37.23 -5.76 -26.30
C VAL A 33 -37.43 -6.20 -24.86
N ALA A 34 -36.53 -7.05 -24.36
CA ALA A 34 -36.56 -7.48 -22.97
C ALA A 34 -36.64 -6.22 -22.08
N PRO A 35 -37.58 -6.13 -21.12
CA PRO A 35 -37.68 -4.96 -20.26
C PRO A 35 -36.33 -4.77 -19.57
N LEU A 36 -35.65 -3.65 -19.86
CA LEU A 36 -34.43 -3.29 -19.15
C LEU A 36 -34.82 -2.99 -17.70
N ASP A 37 -34.34 -3.80 -16.77
CA ASP A 37 -34.56 -3.59 -15.35
C ASP A 37 -33.74 -2.38 -14.89
N PHE A 38 -34.41 -1.26 -14.68
CA PHE A 38 -33.83 -0.03 -14.16
C PHE A 38 -33.95 0.08 -12.64
N THR A 39 -34.33 -1.00 -11.94
CA THR A 39 -34.40 -0.99 -10.49
C THR A 39 -32.99 -0.80 -9.94
N PRO A 40 -32.69 0.31 -9.23
CA PRO A 40 -31.38 0.47 -8.62
C PRO A 40 -31.18 -0.69 -7.62
N ALA A 41 -30.00 -1.33 -7.68
CA ALA A 41 -29.57 -2.31 -6.69
C ALA A 41 -28.64 -1.64 -5.67
N PRO A 42 -29.17 -0.88 -4.69
CA PRO A 42 -28.35 -0.23 -3.69
C PRO A 42 -27.68 -1.29 -2.82
N GLY A 43 -26.35 -1.40 -2.93
CA GLY A 43 -25.56 -2.33 -2.13
C GLY A 43 -24.10 -1.93 -2.15
N ALA A 44 -23.45 -1.95 -0.98
CA ALA A 44 -22.00 -1.79 -0.93
C ALA A 44 -21.34 -3.01 -1.58
N ALA A 45 -20.37 -2.76 -2.45
CA ALA A 45 -19.57 -3.83 -3.05
C ALA A 45 -18.87 -4.67 -1.95
N PRO A 46 -18.52 -5.95 -2.24
CA PRO A 46 -17.77 -6.79 -1.32
C PRO A 46 -16.51 -6.12 -0.78
N PHE A 47 -16.10 -6.46 0.44
CA PHE A 47 -14.94 -5.86 1.10
C PHE A 47 -13.67 -5.90 0.21
N THR A 48 -13.37 -7.05 -0.39
CA THR A 48 -12.22 -7.23 -1.27
C THR A 48 -12.28 -6.34 -2.50
N ALA A 49 -13.45 -6.23 -3.14
CA ALA A 49 -13.66 -5.37 -4.30
C ALA A 49 -13.43 -3.88 -3.94
N ARG A 50 -13.90 -3.44 -2.77
CA ARG A 50 -13.66 -2.07 -2.28
C ARG A 50 -12.18 -1.81 -2.01
N VAL A 51 -11.48 -2.76 -1.37
CA VAL A 51 -10.04 -2.64 -1.09
C VAL A 51 -9.24 -2.60 -2.39
N LEU A 52 -9.49 -3.50 -3.34
CA LEU A 52 -8.79 -3.53 -4.62
C LEU A 52 -9.06 -2.28 -5.47
N ALA A 53 -10.30 -1.78 -5.47
CA ALA A 53 -10.64 -0.53 -6.15
C ALA A 53 -9.89 0.66 -5.53
N GLN A 54 -9.83 0.74 -4.19
CA GLN A 54 -9.04 1.77 -3.51
C GLN A 54 -7.54 1.61 -3.79
N THR A 55 -6.99 0.39 -3.75
CA THR A 55 -5.60 0.12 -4.11
C THR A 55 -5.31 0.61 -5.52
N GLY A 56 -6.18 0.32 -6.49
CA GLY A 56 -6.02 0.80 -7.86
C GLY A 56 -6.02 2.33 -7.96
N ALA A 57 -6.85 3.01 -7.17
CA ALA A 57 -6.87 4.47 -7.10
C ALA A 57 -5.57 5.04 -6.50
N GLU A 58 -5.09 4.47 -5.41
CA GLU A 58 -3.83 4.85 -4.74
C GLU A 58 -2.62 4.63 -5.64
N VAL A 59 -2.50 3.45 -6.27
CA VAL A 59 -1.45 3.14 -7.24
C VAL A 59 -1.47 4.15 -8.39
N ARG A 60 -2.65 4.42 -8.95
CA ARG A 60 -2.79 5.40 -10.04
C ARG A 60 -2.39 6.81 -9.59
N ALA A 61 -2.71 7.20 -8.36
CA ALA A 61 -2.29 8.49 -7.82
C ALA A 61 -0.75 8.59 -7.72
N ILE A 62 -0.11 7.54 -7.20
CA ILE A 62 1.36 7.47 -7.09
C ILE A 62 2.00 7.50 -8.49
N LEU A 63 1.51 6.71 -9.45
CA LEU A 63 2.04 6.67 -10.82
C LEU A 63 1.82 7.98 -11.59
N ARG A 64 0.77 8.73 -11.28
CA ARG A 64 0.54 10.07 -11.86
C ARG A 64 1.52 11.11 -11.32
N ASN A 65 2.06 10.91 -10.12
CA ASN A 65 3.15 11.71 -9.56
C ASN A 65 4.51 11.20 -10.05
N GLY A 66 4.67 11.15 -11.38
CA GLY A 66 5.85 10.55 -12.02
C GLY A 66 7.18 11.18 -11.61
N GLU A 67 7.21 12.50 -11.34
CA GLU A 67 8.40 13.20 -10.85
C GLU A 67 8.85 12.66 -9.48
N GLN A 68 7.92 12.54 -8.52
CA GLN A 68 8.23 12.00 -7.21
C GLN A 68 8.66 10.53 -7.30
N LEU A 69 7.97 9.74 -8.12
CA LEU A 69 8.33 8.33 -8.36
C LEU A 69 9.74 8.21 -8.93
N LEU A 70 10.09 9.06 -9.90
CA LEU A 70 11.41 9.11 -10.51
C LEU A 70 12.48 9.49 -9.50
N ILE A 71 12.26 10.49 -8.64
CA ILE A 71 13.20 10.87 -7.58
C ILE A 71 13.40 9.72 -6.58
N THR A 72 12.32 9.06 -6.16
CA THR A 72 12.35 7.92 -5.23
C THR A 72 13.07 6.70 -5.82
N LEU A 73 13.10 6.55 -7.14
CA LEU A 73 13.88 5.51 -7.84
C LEU A 73 15.34 5.90 -8.05
N ILE A 74 15.60 7.16 -8.39
CA ILE A 74 16.94 7.66 -8.69
C ILE A 74 17.84 7.59 -7.46
N ILE A 75 17.35 7.97 -6.27
CA ILE A 75 18.21 8.02 -5.08
C ILE A 75 18.80 6.64 -4.73
N PRO A 76 18.02 5.56 -4.58
CA PRO A 76 18.58 4.22 -4.35
C PRO A 76 19.53 3.75 -5.45
N VAL A 77 19.21 4.04 -6.71
CA VAL A 77 20.06 3.68 -7.86
C VAL A 77 21.39 4.43 -7.83
N LEU A 78 21.37 5.74 -7.56
CA LEU A 78 22.58 6.56 -7.41
C LEU A 78 23.42 6.11 -6.23
N LEU A 79 22.80 5.77 -5.10
CA LEU A 79 23.51 5.21 -3.96
C LEU A 79 24.17 3.88 -4.33
N LEU A 80 23.45 2.98 -5.00
CA LEU A 80 23.98 1.69 -5.43
C LEU A 80 25.16 1.85 -6.39
N VAL A 81 25.01 2.66 -7.44
CA VAL A 81 26.06 2.92 -8.45
C VAL A 81 27.23 3.65 -7.81
N GLY A 82 26.97 4.69 -7.01
CA GLY A 82 28.00 5.51 -6.37
C GLY A 82 28.86 4.71 -5.39
N PHE A 83 28.23 3.97 -4.47
CA PHE A 83 28.97 3.18 -3.48
C PHE A 83 29.60 1.90 -4.03
N SER A 84 29.12 1.38 -5.17
CA SER A 84 29.76 0.24 -5.82
C SER A 84 30.99 0.62 -6.65
N THR A 85 30.95 1.78 -7.32
CA THR A 85 32.03 2.26 -8.19
C THR A 85 33.10 3.03 -7.44
N ALA A 86 32.74 3.77 -6.40
CA ALA A 86 33.71 4.48 -5.57
C ALA A 86 34.33 3.56 -4.51
N PRO A 87 35.65 3.64 -4.23
CA PRO A 87 36.32 2.88 -3.18
C PRO A 87 36.03 3.45 -1.77
N LEU A 88 34.80 3.89 -1.51
CA LEU A 88 34.37 4.48 -0.24
C LEU A 88 34.03 3.40 0.81
N VAL A 89 33.72 2.18 0.37
CA VAL A 89 33.42 1.04 1.24
C VAL A 89 34.49 -0.02 1.05
N ASP A 90 35.21 -0.30 2.13
CA ASP A 90 36.19 -1.39 2.18
C ASP A 90 35.45 -2.69 2.49
N VAL A 91 35.41 -3.60 1.53
CA VAL A 91 34.61 -4.85 1.59
C VAL A 91 35.51 -6.08 1.76
N GLY A 92 36.77 -5.89 2.14
CA GLY A 92 37.65 -6.98 2.60
C GLY A 92 37.80 -8.16 1.64
N GLY A 93 37.69 -7.93 0.32
CA GLY A 93 37.87 -8.94 -0.73
C GLY A 93 36.62 -9.45 -1.46
N GLY A 94 35.42 -8.92 -1.16
CA GLY A 94 34.17 -9.27 -1.86
C GLY A 94 33.70 -8.25 -2.93
N SER A 95 32.75 -8.65 -3.77
CA SER A 95 32.05 -7.72 -4.67
C SER A 95 31.25 -6.71 -3.83
N ARG A 96 31.59 -5.41 -3.95
CA ARG A 96 30.90 -4.34 -3.23
C ARG A 96 29.40 -4.34 -3.50
N VAL A 97 29.01 -4.68 -4.74
CA VAL A 97 27.62 -4.74 -5.18
C VAL A 97 26.83 -5.82 -4.42
N ASP A 98 27.45 -6.98 -4.15
CA ASP A 98 26.80 -8.07 -3.41
C ASP A 98 26.50 -7.67 -1.96
N PHE A 99 27.38 -6.86 -1.36
CA PHE A 99 27.17 -6.34 -0.01
C PHE A 99 26.19 -5.16 0.04
N LEU A 100 26.21 -4.28 -0.96
CA LEU A 100 25.41 -3.05 -0.94
C LEU A 100 23.95 -3.27 -1.36
N THR A 101 23.68 -4.16 -2.32
CA THR A 101 22.34 -4.35 -2.90
C THR A 101 21.26 -4.65 -1.83
N PRO A 102 21.45 -5.60 -0.89
CA PRO A 102 20.45 -5.87 0.15
C PRO A 102 20.16 -4.67 1.05
N GLY A 103 21.20 -3.90 1.39
CA GLY A 103 21.08 -2.69 2.20
C GLY A 103 20.35 -1.57 1.48
N VAL A 104 20.66 -1.36 0.20
CA VAL A 104 19.97 -0.36 -0.64
C VAL A 104 18.50 -0.74 -0.86
N LEU A 105 18.18 -2.02 -1.06
CA LEU A 105 16.80 -2.49 -1.14
C LEU A 105 16.02 -2.23 0.15
N ALA A 106 16.60 -2.59 1.31
CA ALA A 106 15.98 -2.33 2.60
C ALA A 106 15.76 -0.83 2.85
N LEU A 107 16.72 0.00 2.47
CA LEU A 107 16.64 1.46 2.55
C LEU A 107 15.53 2.03 1.66
N ALA A 108 15.45 1.55 0.42
CA ALA A 108 14.46 1.96 -0.56
C ALA A 108 13.03 1.64 -0.08
N VAL A 109 12.82 0.42 0.43
CA VAL A 109 11.54 0.01 1.05
C VAL A 109 11.21 0.84 2.27
N MET A 110 12.15 1.04 3.19
CA MET A 110 11.93 1.88 4.38
C MET A 110 11.53 3.31 3.98
N SER A 111 12.22 3.91 3.02
CA SER A 111 11.92 5.26 2.54
C SER A 111 10.51 5.36 1.96
N THR A 112 10.10 4.40 1.13
CA THR A 112 8.79 4.42 0.46
C THR A 112 7.66 4.04 1.43
N ALA A 113 7.77 2.89 2.10
CA ALA A 113 6.73 2.33 2.95
C ALA A 113 6.53 3.06 4.28
N PHE A 114 7.60 3.60 4.88
CA PHE A 114 7.49 4.36 6.11
C PHE A 114 7.39 5.86 5.82
N THR A 115 8.46 6.48 5.34
CA THR A 115 8.56 7.95 5.24
C THR A 115 7.57 8.50 4.21
N GLY A 116 7.58 7.97 2.99
CA GLY A 116 6.68 8.39 1.92
C GLY A 116 5.22 8.22 2.30
N GLN A 117 4.85 7.06 2.83
CA GLN A 117 3.48 6.79 3.22
C GLN A 117 3.01 7.61 4.44
N ALA A 118 3.88 7.82 5.43
CA ALA A 118 3.56 8.66 6.59
C ALA A 118 3.25 10.09 6.17
N ILE A 119 4.12 10.67 5.35
CA ILE A 119 3.99 12.06 4.87
C ILE A 119 2.74 12.18 3.99
N ALA A 120 2.61 11.33 2.96
CA ALA A 120 1.48 11.39 2.04
C ALA A 120 0.15 11.28 2.79
N THR A 121 0.01 10.28 3.65
CA THR A 121 -1.23 10.06 4.43
C THR A 121 -1.48 11.21 5.43
N GLY A 122 -0.43 11.74 6.05
CA GLY A 122 -0.56 12.88 6.97
C GLY A 122 -1.08 14.13 6.29
N PHE A 123 -0.61 14.42 5.07
CA PHE A 123 -1.10 15.53 4.26
C PHE A 123 -2.49 15.27 3.68
N GLU A 124 -2.80 14.05 3.22
CA GLU A 124 -4.16 13.68 2.83
C GLU A 124 -5.17 13.89 3.96
N ARG A 125 -4.78 13.59 5.21
CA ARG A 125 -5.61 13.87 6.40
C ARG A 125 -5.85 15.37 6.54
N ARG A 126 -4.79 16.17 6.47
CA ARG A 126 -4.86 17.64 6.54
C ARG A 126 -5.75 18.23 5.44
N TYR A 127 -5.71 17.69 4.23
CA TYR A 127 -6.52 18.15 3.10
C TYR A 127 -7.96 17.59 3.11
N GLY A 128 -8.33 16.81 4.13
CA GLY A 128 -9.68 16.25 4.27
C GLY A 128 -10.01 15.14 3.27
N VAL A 129 -9.00 14.55 2.60
CA VAL A 129 -9.20 13.41 1.68
C VAL A 129 -9.74 12.22 2.47
N LEU A 130 -9.16 11.94 3.64
CA LEU A 130 -9.60 10.85 4.53
C LEU A 130 -11.04 11.08 5.00
N LYS A 131 -11.43 12.31 5.29
CA LYS A 131 -12.82 12.66 5.68
C LYS A 131 -13.83 12.34 4.57
N ARG A 132 -13.46 12.58 3.30
CA ARG A 132 -14.29 12.22 2.13
C ARG A 132 -14.36 10.70 1.95
N LEU A 133 -13.25 10.00 2.12
CA LEU A 133 -13.20 8.53 2.05
C LEU A 133 -14.04 7.88 3.16
N GLY A 134 -14.11 8.49 4.34
CA GLY A 134 -14.95 8.02 5.44
C GLY A 134 -16.47 8.07 5.16
N ALA A 135 -16.92 8.84 4.16
CA ALA A 135 -18.31 8.84 3.70
C ALA A 135 -18.63 7.71 2.70
N THR A 136 -17.59 7.01 2.20
CA THR A 136 -17.74 5.82 1.37
C THR A 136 -17.91 4.58 2.25
N PRO A 137 -18.38 3.44 1.71
CA PRO A 137 -18.47 2.22 2.51
C PRO A 137 -17.09 1.61 2.87
N LEU A 138 -15.96 2.31 2.67
CA LEU A 138 -14.63 1.81 2.99
C LEU A 138 -14.36 1.86 4.50
N THR A 139 -13.99 0.73 5.10
CA THR A 139 -13.60 0.69 6.51
C THR A 139 -12.17 1.18 6.71
N ARG A 140 -11.79 1.56 7.94
CA ARG A 140 -10.41 1.98 8.28
C ARG A 140 -9.40 0.89 7.93
N ALA A 141 -9.68 -0.35 8.32
CA ALA A 141 -8.86 -1.51 7.95
C ALA A 141 -8.74 -1.66 6.43
N GLY A 142 -9.85 -1.46 5.70
CA GLY A 142 -9.84 -1.49 4.24
C GLY A 142 -8.94 -0.43 3.61
N LEU A 143 -8.98 0.81 4.12
CA LEU A 143 -8.09 1.89 3.65
C LEU A 143 -6.61 1.57 3.90
N MET A 144 -6.29 1.08 5.10
CA MET A 144 -4.91 0.78 5.47
C MET A 144 -4.34 -0.39 4.68
N SER A 145 -5.14 -1.45 4.48
CA SER A 145 -4.79 -2.55 3.57
C SER A 145 -4.61 -2.03 2.15
N ALA A 146 -5.51 -1.15 1.68
CA ALA A 146 -5.43 -0.62 0.32
C ALA A 146 -4.16 0.20 0.08
N LYS A 147 -3.80 1.08 1.02
CA LYS A 147 -2.55 1.87 0.99
C LYS A 147 -1.32 0.99 1.04
N THR A 148 -1.29 0.01 1.95
CA THR A 148 -0.16 -0.94 2.05
C THR A 148 0.01 -1.72 0.75
N LEU A 149 -1.08 -2.24 0.17
CA LEU A 149 -1.04 -2.94 -1.12
C LEU A 149 -0.59 -2.02 -2.28
N ALA A 150 -0.96 -0.75 -2.25
CA ALA A 150 -0.52 0.22 -3.25
C ALA A 150 0.98 0.49 -3.17
N VAL A 151 1.52 0.62 -1.95
CA VAL A 151 2.96 0.72 -1.74
C VAL A 151 3.68 -0.53 -2.23
N ILE A 152 3.20 -1.73 -1.88
CA ILE A 152 3.79 -2.99 -2.36
C ILE A 152 3.83 -3.03 -3.89
N ALA A 153 2.75 -2.62 -4.57
CA ALA A 153 2.71 -2.60 -6.04
C ALA A 153 3.76 -1.67 -6.65
N VAL A 154 4.03 -0.51 -6.02
CA VAL A 154 5.05 0.45 -6.46
C VAL A 154 6.46 -0.07 -6.13
N GLU A 155 6.63 -0.70 -4.97
CA GLU A 155 7.89 -1.30 -4.57
C GLU A 155 8.31 -2.45 -5.47
N VAL A 156 7.38 -3.21 -6.05
CA VAL A 156 7.71 -4.21 -7.07
C VAL A 156 8.49 -3.56 -8.21
N LEU A 157 8.05 -2.40 -8.71
CA LEU A 157 8.78 -1.65 -9.74
C LEU A 157 10.15 -1.19 -9.22
N GLN A 158 10.20 -0.66 -8.00
CA GLN A 158 11.45 -0.19 -7.38
C GLN A 158 12.49 -1.31 -7.22
N VAL A 159 12.07 -2.47 -6.73
CA VAL A 159 12.90 -3.66 -6.56
C VAL A 159 13.39 -4.16 -7.91
N LEU A 160 12.52 -4.22 -8.93
CA LEU A 160 12.92 -4.63 -10.28
C LEU A 160 14.00 -3.70 -10.86
N VAL A 161 13.84 -2.38 -10.71
CA VAL A 161 14.81 -1.39 -11.19
C VAL A 161 16.14 -1.52 -10.45
N VAL A 162 16.12 -1.56 -9.11
CA VAL A 162 17.34 -1.67 -8.29
C VAL A 162 18.07 -2.98 -8.57
N CYS A 163 17.35 -4.11 -8.61
CA CYS A 163 17.93 -5.41 -8.95
C CYS A 163 18.49 -5.43 -10.38
N GLY A 164 17.78 -4.84 -11.35
CA GLY A 164 18.26 -4.75 -12.74
C GLY A 164 19.58 -3.99 -12.85
N VAL A 165 19.69 -2.85 -12.17
CA VAL A 165 20.95 -2.08 -12.09
C VAL A 165 22.04 -2.88 -11.37
N ALA A 166 21.71 -3.51 -10.24
CA ALA A 166 22.65 -4.35 -9.50
C ALA A 166 23.24 -5.46 -10.39
N LEU A 167 22.39 -6.19 -11.12
CA LEU A 167 22.82 -7.23 -12.05
C LEU A 167 23.73 -6.67 -13.15
N ALA A 168 23.42 -5.49 -13.70
CA ALA A 168 24.27 -4.82 -14.69
C ALA A 168 25.65 -4.41 -14.12
N LEU A 169 25.73 -4.14 -12.82
CA LEU A 169 26.99 -3.86 -12.09
C LEU A 169 27.74 -5.14 -11.69
N GLY A 170 27.22 -6.33 -12.04
CA GLY A 170 27.86 -7.62 -11.75
C GLY A 170 27.39 -8.31 -10.47
N TRP A 171 26.25 -7.90 -9.90
CA TRP A 171 25.63 -8.58 -8.76
C TRP A 171 25.32 -10.04 -9.07
N ARG A 172 25.64 -10.96 -8.15
CA ARG A 172 25.35 -12.40 -8.29
C ARG A 172 24.54 -12.92 -7.09
N PRO A 173 23.21 -12.78 -7.09
CA PRO A 173 22.39 -13.36 -6.03
C PRO A 173 22.42 -14.89 -6.08
N SER A 174 22.69 -15.53 -4.95
CA SER A 174 22.66 -17.00 -4.78
C SER A 174 21.44 -17.50 -4.01
N GLY A 175 20.56 -16.58 -3.59
CA GLY A 175 19.39 -16.82 -2.75
C GLY A 175 18.09 -17.16 -3.45
N SER A 176 17.08 -17.52 -2.65
CA SER A 176 15.70 -17.66 -3.12
C SER A 176 15.03 -16.29 -3.31
N PRO A 177 14.56 -15.93 -4.53
CA PRO A 177 13.86 -14.68 -4.76
C PRO A 177 12.52 -14.63 -4.01
N PHE A 178 11.87 -15.78 -3.78
CA PHE A 178 10.63 -15.86 -3.00
C PHE A 178 10.86 -15.54 -1.53
N ALA A 179 11.98 -15.99 -0.95
CA ALA A 179 12.35 -15.66 0.42
C ALA A 179 12.64 -14.16 0.58
N ALA A 180 13.32 -13.55 -0.39
CA ALA A 180 13.56 -12.12 -0.42
C ALA A 180 12.24 -11.33 -0.57
N ALA A 181 11.35 -11.76 -1.48
CA ALA A 181 10.04 -11.15 -1.67
C ALA A 181 9.18 -11.21 -0.41
N LEU A 182 9.20 -12.32 0.33
CA LEU A 182 8.51 -12.45 1.61
C LEU A 182 9.01 -11.43 2.64
N LEU A 183 10.33 -11.30 2.79
CA LEU A 183 10.91 -10.32 3.70
C LEU A 183 10.56 -8.89 3.30
N LEU A 184 10.62 -8.58 2.00
CA LEU A 184 10.20 -7.27 1.48
C LEU A 184 8.74 -7.00 1.85
N VAL A 185 7.80 -7.89 1.52
CA VAL A 185 6.37 -7.71 1.83
C VAL A 185 6.12 -7.53 3.34
N LEU A 186 6.77 -8.33 4.19
CA LEU A 186 6.65 -8.20 5.64
C LEU A 186 7.25 -6.89 6.15
N GLY A 187 8.41 -6.49 5.61
CA GLY A 187 9.06 -5.21 5.89
C GLY A 187 8.17 -4.04 5.50
N THR A 188 7.63 -4.06 4.28
CA THR A 188 6.67 -3.06 3.79
C THR A 188 5.45 -2.98 4.69
N ALA A 189 4.87 -4.11 5.11
CA ALA A 189 3.74 -4.10 6.03
C ALA A 189 4.09 -3.50 7.41
N ALA A 190 5.26 -3.84 7.96
CA ALA A 190 5.77 -3.28 9.21
C ALA A 190 5.97 -1.76 9.14
N PHE A 191 6.70 -1.30 8.13
CA PHE A 191 6.98 0.12 7.87
C PHE A 191 5.73 0.91 7.51
N SER A 192 4.86 0.31 6.69
CA SER A 192 3.56 0.86 6.34
C SER A 192 2.72 1.13 7.58
N GLY A 193 2.60 0.14 8.47
CA GLY A 193 1.84 0.30 9.70
C GLY A 193 2.44 1.36 10.64
N LEU A 194 3.77 1.45 10.72
CA LEU A 194 4.44 2.52 11.49
C LEU A 194 4.18 3.91 10.89
N GLY A 195 4.24 4.03 9.57
CA GLY A 195 4.00 5.27 8.86
C GLY A 195 2.54 5.71 8.99
N LEU A 196 1.60 4.78 8.82
CA LEU A 196 0.16 5.02 9.02
C LEU A 196 -0.18 5.32 10.47
N LEU A 197 0.48 4.69 11.44
CA LEU A 197 0.33 5.00 12.86
C LEU A 197 0.68 6.46 13.11
N MET A 198 1.87 6.88 12.65
CA MET A 198 2.33 8.26 12.80
C MET A 198 1.41 9.26 12.10
N ALA A 199 1.03 8.95 10.85
CA ALA A 199 0.12 9.76 10.04
C ALA A 199 -1.31 9.79 10.59
N GLY A 200 -1.72 8.82 11.41
CA GLY A 200 -3.01 8.79 12.09
C GLY A 200 -3.01 9.56 13.41
N THR A 201 -1.85 9.69 14.08
CA THR A 201 -1.75 10.28 15.42
C THR A 201 -1.23 11.71 15.45
N LEU A 202 -0.34 12.10 14.53
CA LEU A 202 0.33 13.40 14.55
C LEU A 202 -0.27 14.38 13.54
N ARG A 203 0.02 15.69 13.66
CA ARG A 203 -0.29 16.68 12.61
C ARG A 203 0.61 16.45 11.39
N ALA A 204 0.24 16.94 10.21
CA ALA A 204 1.01 16.72 8.98
C ALA A 204 2.46 17.22 9.09
N GLU A 205 2.67 18.41 9.66
CA GLU A 205 4.00 18.99 9.87
C GLU A 205 4.83 18.18 10.88
N ALA A 206 4.20 17.72 11.96
CA ALA A 206 4.84 16.87 12.96
C ALA A 206 5.15 15.46 12.40
N THR A 207 4.30 14.94 11.52
CA THR A 207 4.53 13.69 10.79
C THR A 207 5.72 13.83 9.84
N LEU A 208 5.81 14.95 9.12
CA LEU A 208 6.93 15.23 8.22
C LEU A 208 8.26 15.29 8.98
N ALA A 209 8.33 16.03 10.08
CA ALA A 209 9.54 16.09 10.91
C ALA A 209 9.84 14.76 11.60
N GLY A 210 8.83 14.12 12.19
CA GLY A 210 8.96 12.87 12.93
C GLY A 210 9.37 11.69 12.05
N ALA A 211 8.78 11.56 10.86
CA ALA A 211 9.12 10.49 9.92
C ALA A 211 10.57 10.60 9.44
N ASN A 212 11.03 11.81 9.11
CA ASN A 212 12.42 12.04 8.72
C ASN A 212 13.40 11.80 9.88
N LEU A 213 13.05 12.20 11.10
CA LEU A 213 13.87 11.91 12.29
C LEU A 213 13.97 10.40 12.54
N VAL A 214 12.85 9.69 12.53
CA VAL A 214 12.84 8.22 12.71
C VAL A 214 13.60 7.53 11.58
N TYR A 215 13.46 8.00 10.34
CA TYR A 215 14.22 7.50 9.20
C TYR A 215 15.73 7.64 9.43
N LEU A 216 16.21 8.80 9.88
CA LEU A 216 17.63 9.03 10.17
C LEU A 216 18.13 8.14 11.32
N VAL A 217 17.33 7.98 12.37
CA VAL A 217 17.67 7.08 13.49
C VAL A 217 17.75 5.63 13.01
N MET A 218 16.74 5.16 12.27
CA MET A 218 16.73 3.82 11.68
C MET A 218 17.86 3.60 10.69
N LEU A 219 18.26 4.62 9.94
CA LEU A 219 19.40 4.56 9.03
C LEU A 219 20.72 4.35 9.78
N GLY A 220 20.93 5.06 10.88
CA GLY A 220 22.13 4.92 11.71
C GLY A 220 22.18 3.63 12.52
N CYS A 221 21.02 3.17 12.99
CA CYS A 221 20.88 2.02 13.89
C CYS A 221 20.54 0.69 13.18
N GLY A 222 20.13 0.73 11.91
CA GLY A 222 19.47 -0.39 11.24
C GLY A 222 20.36 -1.41 10.54
N GLY A 223 21.66 -1.41 10.83
CA GLY A 223 22.60 -2.38 10.23
C GLY A 223 22.87 -2.18 8.72
N VAL A 224 22.29 -1.13 8.10
CA VAL A 224 22.36 -0.90 6.65
C VAL A 224 23.75 -0.41 6.22
N VAL A 225 24.32 0.52 6.99
CA VAL A 225 25.64 1.14 6.70
C VAL A 225 26.77 0.43 7.44
N PHE A 226 26.51 -0.01 8.67
CA PHE A 226 27.50 -0.68 9.53
C PHE A 226 26.95 -2.02 10.01
N PRO A 227 27.72 -3.12 9.94
CA PRO A 227 27.30 -4.41 10.51
C PRO A 227 26.96 -4.29 12.00
N LEU A 228 25.88 -4.95 12.42
CA LEU A 228 25.41 -4.92 13.82
C LEU A 228 26.44 -5.50 14.80
N SER A 229 27.29 -6.41 14.33
CA SER A 229 28.39 -7.03 15.09
C SER A 229 29.49 -6.07 15.55
N ARG A 230 29.42 -4.79 15.14
CA ARG A 230 30.33 -3.74 15.61
C ARG A 230 29.83 -3.05 16.88
N PHE A 231 28.58 -3.29 17.28
CA PHE A 231 28.00 -2.72 18.50
C PHE A 231 28.20 -3.67 19.69
N PRO A 232 28.24 -3.16 20.94
CA PRO A 232 28.26 -3.99 22.14
C PRO A 232 27.02 -4.89 22.22
N ASP A 233 27.16 -6.09 22.79
CA ASP A 233 26.12 -7.15 22.83
C ASP A 233 24.74 -6.65 23.30
N GLY A 234 24.70 -5.77 24.30
CA GLY A 234 23.44 -5.21 24.81
C GLY A 234 22.73 -4.27 23.82
N VAL A 235 23.50 -3.53 23.01
CA VAL A 235 22.96 -2.64 21.97
C VAL A 235 22.55 -3.46 20.75
N GLU A 236 23.36 -4.45 20.37
CA GLU A 236 23.06 -5.36 19.26
C GLU A 236 21.72 -6.09 19.45
N ALA A 237 21.42 -6.55 20.66
CA ALA A 237 20.14 -7.20 20.98
C ALA A 237 18.92 -6.29 20.74
N VAL A 238 19.04 -4.99 21.06
CA VAL A 238 17.96 -4.02 20.82
C VAL A 238 17.88 -3.66 19.34
N LEU A 239 19.02 -3.47 18.69
CA LEU A 239 19.08 -3.11 17.28
C LEU A 239 18.56 -4.22 16.36
N SER A 240 18.82 -5.49 16.70
CA SER A 240 18.31 -6.65 15.96
C SER A 240 16.78 -6.79 16.04
N ALA A 241 16.14 -6.22 17.07
CA ALA A 241 14.68 -6.17 17.19
C ALA A 241 14.03 -5.06 16.32
N LEU A 242 14.83 -4.18 15.70
CA LEU A 242 14.30 -3.15 14.80
C LEU A 242 13.89 -3.75 13.44
N PRO A 243 12.80 -3.27 12.83
CA PRO A 243 12.31 -3.81 11.56
C PRO A 243 13.32 -3.59 10.42
N ILE A 244 14.06 -2.48 10.43
CA ILE A 244 15.09 -2.20 9.42
C ILE A 244 16.28 -3.15 9.51
N SER A 245 16.69 -3.51 10.72
CA SER A 245 17.76 -4.47 10.97
C SER A 245 17.36 -5.87 10.54
N ALA A 246 16.15 -6.30 10.91
CA ALA A 246 15.61 -7.59 10.51
C ALA A 246 15.46 -7.70 8.98
N LEU A 247 15.04 -6.62 8.30
CA LEU A 247 14.93 -6.59 6.84
C LEU A 247 16.30 -6.60 6.17
N SER A 248 17.23 -5.72 6.57
CA SER A 248 18.52 -5.56 5.92
C SER A 248 19.39 -6.81 6.06
N GLU A 249 19.47 -7.38 7.27
CA GLU A 249 20.25 -8.59 7.53
C GLU A 249 19.55 -9.83 6.97
N GLY A 250 18.22 -9.92 7.07
CA GLY A 250 17.46 -11.01 6.46
C GLY A 250 17.64 -11.06 4.94
N LEU A 251 17.58 -9.91 4.26
CA LEU A 251 17.85 -9.83 2.82
C LEU A 251 19.31 -10.18 2.51
N ARG A 252 20.26 -9.72 3.31
CA ARG A 252 21.69 -10.05 3.13
C ARG A 252 21.93 -11.55 3.25
N GLN A 253 21.35 -12.20 4.26
CA GLN A 253 21.45 -13.64 4.47
C GLN A 253 20.79 -14.42 3.32
N VAL A 254 19.57 -14.06 2.93
CA VAL A 254 18.87 -14.75 1.84
C VAL A 254 19.64 -14.61 0.53
N LEU A 255 20.01 -13.38 0.15
CA LEU A 255 20.61 -13.08 -1.16
C LEU A 255 22.05 -13.57 -1.30
N SER A 256 22.74 -13.83 -0.19
CA SER A 256 24.05 -14.51 -0.15
C SER A 256 23.96 -16.04 -0.08
N GLY A 257 22.74 -16.61 -0.05
CA GLY A 257 22.50 -18.06 -0.08
C GLY A 257 22.38 -18.71 1.30
N GLY A 258 22.38 -17.94 2.39
CA GLY A 258 22.27 -18.42 3.78
C GLY A 258 20.87 -18.84 4.24
N GLY A 259 19.88 -18.85 3.35
CA GLY A 259 18.50 -19.26 3.64
C GLY A 259 17.64 -18.18 4.32
N LEU A 260 16.37 -18.51 4.58
CA LEU A 260 15.40 -17.60 5.21
C LEU A 260 15.56 -17.61 6.74
N SER A 261 15.84 -16.46 7.33
CA SER A 261 15.87 -16.29 8.78
C SER A 261 14.46 -16.24 9.37
N LEU A 262 14.08 -17.27 10.14
CA LEU A 262 12.80 -17.29 10.86
C LEU A 262 12.72 -16.20 11.93
N ALA A 263 13.87 -15.81 12.51
CA ALA A 263 13.93 -14.70 13.46
C ALA A 263 13.59 -13.37 12.78
N ALA A 264 14.16 -13.10 11.61
CA ALA A 264 13.84 -11.90 10.83
C ALA A 264 12.36 -11.88 10.43
N VAL A 265 11.82 -13.01 9.97
CA VAL A 265 10.39 -13.16 9.65
C VAL A 265 9.53 -12.88 10.88
N GLY A 266 9.87 -13.45 12.04
CA GLY A 266 9.15 -13.25 13.29
C GLY A 266 9.13 -11.79 13.74
N VAL A 267 10.28 -11.11 13.69
CA VAL A 267 10.39 -9.68 14.03
C VAL A 267 9.57 -8.81 13.09
N LEU A 268 9.69 -9.01 11.77
CA LEU A 268 8.93 -8.24 10.78
C LEU A 268 7.43 -8.49 10.88
N ALA A 269 7.01 -9.75 11.06
CA ALA A 269 5.61 -10.10 11.24
C ALA A 269 5.03 -9.51 12.53
N ALA A 270 5.78 -9.56 13.64
CA ALA A 270 5.38 -8.94 14.90
C ALA A 270 5.20 -7.43 14.74
N TRP A 271 6.15 -6.74 14.11
CA TRP A 271 6.03 -5.31 13.82
C TRP A 271 4.87 -5.01 12.90
N ALA A 272 4.64 -5.79 11.84
CA ALA A 272 3.51 -5.60 10.93
C ALA A 272 2.17 -5.73 11.68
N VAL A 273 2.00 -6.77 12.50
CA VAL A 273 0.76 -6.97 13.27
C VAL A 273 0.56 -5.87 14.31
N VAL A 274 1.60 -5.52 15.07
CA VAL A 274 1.52 -4.50 16.12
C VAL A 274 1.29 -3.12 15.53
N SER A 275 2.05 -2.72 14.51
CA SER A 275 1.97 -1.37 13.95
C SER A 275 0.67 -1.16 13.18
N LEU A 276 0.25 -2.10 12.33
CA LEU A 276 -1.04 -2.02 11.62
C LEU A 276 -2.22 -2.14 12.58
N GLY A 277 -2.13 -3.00 13.61
CA GLY A 277 -3.16 -3.14 14.63
C GLY A 277 -3.35 -1.88 15.47
N LEU A 278 -2.24 -1.26 15.91
CA LEU A 278 -2.26 0.01 16.63
C LEU A 278 -2.78 1.14 15.73
N ALA A 279 -2.28 1.21 14.50
CA ALA A 279 -2.72 2.21 13.54
C ALA A 279 -4.23 2.06 13.28
N ALA A 280 -4.76 0.84 13.10
CA ALA A 280 -6.20 0.64 12.89
C ALA A 280 -7.06 1.11 14.08
N ARG A 281 -6.53 1.01 15.30
CA ARG A 281 -7.19 1.49 16.53
C ARG A 281 -7.11 3.00 16.71
N THR A 282 -5.99 3.61 16.38
CA THR A 282 -5.75 5.06 16.58
C THR A 282 -6.18 5.90 15.39
N PHE A 283 -6.36 5.30 14.21
CA PHE A 283 -6.69 6.03 12.98
C PHE A 283 -8.03 6.76 13.11
N ARG A 284 -7.95 8.07 13.02
CA ARG A 284 -9.11 8.97 12.97
C ARG A 284 -9.29 9.48 11.55
N TRP A 285 -10.54 9.64 11.16
CA TRP A 285 -10.92 10.24 9.88
C TRP A 285 -10.76 11.77 9.89
N GLU A 286 -10.48 12.36 11.06
CA GLU A 286 -10.22 13.78 11.33
C GLU A 286 -8.82 13.97 11.93
#